data_AF-A0A7S2W8N6-F1
#
_entry.id   AF-A0A7S2W8N6-F1
#
_cell.length_a   1.000
_cell.length_b   1.000
_cell.length_c   1.000
_cell.angle_alpha   90.00
_cell.angle_beta   90.00
_cell.angle_gamma   90.00
#
_symmetry.space_group_name_H-M   'P 1'
#
loop_
_entity.id
_entity.type
_entity.pdbx_description
1 polymer ?
#
loop_
_entity_poly.entity_id
_entity_poly.type
_entity_poly.pdbx_seq_one_letter_code
_entity_poly.pdbx_strand_id
1 'polypeptide(L)'
;GMENVGVKPKPYDFMFWTNLYMMLVAIVVAFFLDEISTGFAYCLLNPLILRLIVKFSLCSALGQSFIFYTVAHFDPLVCSTVTTTRKIFSVILSIFIKGHQLSAQGWFGVMLACGGILSEIQSKFSKSKEFKIKQNNI
;
A
#
# COMPACT_ATOMS: atom_id res chain seq x y z
N GLY A 1 0.05 31.28 -6.89
CA GLY A 1 -1.00 31.67 -5.93
C GLY A 1 -1.81 30.49 -5.44
N MET A 2 -1.19 29.53 -4.74
CA MET A 2 -1.90 28.51 -3.94
C MET A 2 -1.09 28.21 -2.66
N GLU A 3 -0.49 29.24 -2.07
CA GLU A 3 0.33 29.18 -0.86
C GLU A 3 -0.49 29.42 0.42
N ASN A 4 -1.78 29.80 0.32
CA ASN A 4 -2.55 30.29 1.47
C ASN A 4 -3.88 29.56 1.68
N VAL A 5 -3.83 28.24 1.80
CA VAL A 5 -4.95 27.50 2.40
C VAL A 5 -4.40 26.49 3.39
N GLY A 6 -4.30 26.90 4.66
CA GLY A 6 -3.99 26.07 5.81
C GLY A 6 -5.08 25.05 6.15
N VAL A 7 -5.66 24.40 5.13
CA VAL A 7 -6.51 23.23 5.32
C VAL A 7 -5.54 22.06 5.38
N LYS A 8 -5.31 21.53 6.58
CA LYS A 8 -4.68 20.21 6.75
C LYS A 8 -5.46 19.26 5.84
N PRO A 9 -4.91 18.78 4.73
CA PRO A 9 -5.68 17.97 3.81
C PRO A 9 -6.08 16.71 4.58
N LYS A 10 -7.38 16.48 4.71
CA LYS A 10 -7.86 15.37 5.52
C LYS A 10 -7.44 14.11 4.76
N PRO A 11 -6.79 13.14 5.42
CA PRO A 11 -6.30 11.90 4.78
C PRO A 11 -7.38 11.16 3.97
N TYR A 12 -8.63 11.30 4.39
CA TYR A 12 -9.80 10.74 3.73
C TYR A 12 -10.09 11.38 2.36
N ASP A 13 -9.80 12.68 2.18
CA ASP A 13 -9.98 13.35 0.89
C ASP A 13 -9.03 12.75 -0.15
N PHE A 14 -7.78 12.50 0.24
CA PHE A 14 -6.82 11.80 -0.62
C PHE A 14 -7.28 10.38 -0.94
N MET A 15 -7.79 9.63 0.04
CA MET A 15 -8.29 8.28 -0.18
C MET A 15 -9.43 8.25 -1.21
N PHE A 16 -10.36 9.20 -1.14
CA PHE A 16 -11.45 9.34 -2.11
C PHE A 16 -10.91 9.61 -3.52
N TRP A 17 -10.04 10.61 -3.67
CA TRP A 17 -9.46 10.98 -4.97
C TRP A 17 -8.64 9.86 -5.59
N THR A 18 -7.86 9.13 -4.79
CA THR A 18 -7.09 7.98 -5.30
C THR A 18 -7.99 6.85 -5.79
N ASN A 19 -9.03 6.50 -5.02
CA ASN A 19 -9.96 5.45 -5.43
C ASN A 19 -10.78 5.85 -6.66
N LEU A 20 -11.16 7.14 -6.76
CA LEU A 20 -11.87 7.67 -7.92
C LEU A 20 -11.01 7.60 -9.19
N TYR A 21 -9.75 8.03 -9.12
CA TYR A 21 -8.84 7.94 -10.26
C TYR A 21 -8.60 6.49 -10.69
N MET A 22 -8.39 5.57 -9.74
CA MET A 22 -8.25 4.13 -10.04
C MET A 22 -9.50 3.57 -10.72
N MET A 23 -10.69 3.97 -10.29
CA MET A 23 -11.96 3.56 -10.91
C MET A 23 -12.06 4.06 -12.35
N LEU A 24 -11.70 5.33 -12.61
CA LEU A 24 -11.71 5.89 -13.97
C LEU A 24 -10.75 5.14 -14.90
N VAL A 25 -9.53 4.90 -14.44
CA VAL A 25 -8.54 4.12 -15.21
C VAL A 25 -9.05 2.70 -15.46
N ALA A 26 -9.65 2.05 -14.46
CA ALA A 26 -10.22 0.71 -14.62
C ALA A 26 -11.34 0.67 -15.68
N ILE A 27 -12.22 1.67 -15.71
CA ILE A 27 -13.29 1.76 -16.73
C ILE A 27 -12.69 1.93 -18.13
N VAL A 28 -11.69 2.81 -18.28
CA VAL A 28 -11.02 3.03 -19.56
C VAL A 28 -10.35 1.74 -20.05
N VAL A 29 -9.62 1.05 -19.18
CA VAL A 29 -8.97 -0.23 -19.51
C VAL A 29 -10.01 -1.29 -19.88
N ALA A 30 -11.07 -1.45 -19.08
CA ALA A 30 -12.13 -2.42 -19.34
C ALA A 30 -12.86 -2.14 -20.67
N PHE A 31 -12.99 -0.86 -21.04
CA PHE A 31 -13.55 -0.46 -22.33
C PHE A 31 -12.65 -0.91 -23.49
N PHE A 32 -11.33 -0.69 -23.39
CA PHE A 32 -10.39 -1.13 -24.43
C PHE A 32 -10.29 -2.65 -24.56
N LEU A 33 -10.56 -3.39 -23.49
CA LEU A 33 -10.55 -4.86 -23.47
C LEU A 33 -11.91 -5.47 -23.87
N ASP A 34 -12.96 -4.66 -24.06
CA ASP A 34 -14.34 -5.10 -24.33
C ASP A 34 -14.90 -6.08 -23.28
N GLU A 35 -14.45 -5.96 -22.03
CA GLU A 35 -14.84 -6.86 -20.93
C GLU A 35 -15.99 -6.32 -20.08
N ILE A 36 -16.48 -5.12 -20.34
CA ILE A 36 -17.53 -4.48 -19.53
C ILE A 36 -18.83 -5.29 -19.58
N SER A 37 -19.27 -5.65 -20.79
CA SER A 37 -20.54 -6.36 -21.00
C SER A 37 -20.46 -7.82 -20.55
N THR A 38 -19.38 -8.51 -20.94
CA THR A 38 -19.13 -9.92 -20.64
C THR A 38 -18.85 -10.14 -19.15
N GLY A 39 -18.05 -9.27 -18.53
CA GLY A 39 -17.77 -9.30 -17.09
C GLY A 39 -19.01 -9.02 -16.24
N PHE A 40 -19.85 -8.07 -16.64
CA PHE A 40 -21.10 -7.78 -15.94
C PHE A 40 -22.10 -8.95 -16.04
N ALA A 41 -22.27 -9.53 -17.23
CA ALA A 41 -23.09 -10.71 -17.43
C ALA A 41 -22.60 -11.89 -16.58
N TYR A 42 -21.29 -12.12 -16.53
CA TYR A 42 -20.69 -13.17 -15.72
C TYR A 42 -20.94 -12.99 -14.22
N CYS A 43 -20.88 -11.75 -13.72
CA CYS A 43 -21.20 -11.43 -12.33
C CYS A 43 -22.67 -11.69 -11.98
N LEU A 44 -23.60 -11.40 -12.90
CA LEU A 44 -25.03 -11.66 -12.70
C LEU A 44 -25.37 -13.15 -12.74
N LEU A 45 -24.71 -13.91 -13.62
CA LEU A 45 -24.90 -15.36 -13.73
C LEU A 45 -24.32 -16.13 -12.52
N ASN A 46 -23.37 -15.54 -11.80
CA ASN A 46 -22.68 -16.19 -10.68
C ASN A 46 -22.82 -15.38 -9.37
N PRO A 47 -23.96 -15.48 -8.66
CA PRO A 47 -24.21 -14.70 -7.44
C PRO A 47 -23.22 -14.99 -6.30
N LEU A 48 -22.60 -16.18 -6.30
CA LEU A 48 -21.51 -16.52 -5.37
C LEU A 48 -20.33 -15.55 -5.56
N ILE A 49 -19.88 -15.38 -6.81
CA ILE A 49 -18.73 -14.53 -7.16
C ILE A 49 -19.04 -13.09 -6.79
N LEU A 50 -20.26 -12.60 -7.10
CA LEU A 50 -20.70 -11.27 -6.72
C LEU A 50 -20.62 -11.05 -5.21
N ARG A 51 -21.08 -12.02 -4.40
CA ARG A 51 -20.97 -11.95 -2.94
C ARG A 51 -19.51 -11.93 -2.47
N LEU A 52 -18.63 -12.67 -3.14
CA LEU A 52 -17.20 -12.70 -2.83
C LEU A 52 -16.51 -11.37 -3.17
N ILE A 53 -16.84 -10.78 -4.33
CA ILE A 53 -16.38 -9.46 -4.76
C ILE A 53 -16.82 -8.39 -3.76
N VAL A 54 -18.09 -8.38 -3.35
CA VAL A 54 -18.59 -7.42 -2.36
C VAL A 54 -17.85 -7.55 -1.04
N LYS A 55 -17.70 -8.77 -0.51
CA LYS A 55 -16.92 -9.01 0.72
C LYS A 55 -15.47 -8.56 0.60
N PHE A 56 -14.84 -8.88 -0.54
CA PHE A 56 -13.47 -8.48 -0.83
C PHE A 56 -13.34 -6.95 -0.91
N SER A 57 -14.28 -6.27 -1.58
CA SER A 57 -14.31 -4.82 -1.71
C SER A 57 -14.49 -4.13 -0.36
N LEU A 58 -15.36 -4.65 0.52
CA LEU A 58 -15.56 -4.11 1.86
C LEU A 58 -14.29 -4.29 2.71
N CYS A 59 -13.68 -5.47 2.67
CA CYS A 59 -12.41 -5.73 3.34
C CYS A 59 -11.30 -4.79 2.82
N SER A 60 -11.22 -4.60 1.51
CA SER A 60 -10.28 -3.69 0.86
C SER A 60 -10.50 -2.24 1.29
N ALA A 61 -11.75 -1.75 1.32
CA ALA A 61 -12.09 -0.41 1.76
C ALA A 61 -11.69 -0.15 3.22
N LEU A 62 -11.92 -1.13 4.10
CA LEU A 62 -11.47 -1.07 5.50
C LEU A 62 -9.94 -1.06 5.60
N GLY A 63 -9.24 -1.90 4.84
CA GLY A 63 -7.78 -1.94 4.79
C GLY A 63 -7.16 -0.64 4.27
N GLN A 64 -7.71 -0.07 3.20
CA GLN A 64 -7.29 1.22 2.67
C GLN A 64 -7.50 2.35 3.68
N SER A 65 -8.62 2.34 4.41
CA SER A 65 -8.89 3.31 5.48
C SER A 65 -7.83 3.23 6.58
N PHE A 66 -7.43 2.01 6.97
CA PHE A 66 -6.36 1.82 7.97
C PHE A 66 -4.99 2.28 7.47
N ILE A 67 -4.66 2.04 6.20
CA ILE A 67 -3.43 2.51 5.56
C ILE A 67 -3.39 4.04 5.58
N PHE A 68 -4.42 4.71 5.08
CA PHE A 68 -4.49 6.18 5.07
C PHE A 68 -4.48 6.78 6.48
N TYR A 69 -5.17 6.14 7.43
CA TYR A 69 -5.12 6.54 8.84
C TYR A 69 -3.70 6.46 9.41
N THR A 70 -2.99 5.36 9.12
CA THR A 70 -1.60 5.15 9.58
C THR A 70 -0.66 6.18 8.95
N VAL A 71 -0.77 6.41 7.65
CA VAL A 71 0.02 7.41 6.93
C VAL A 71 -0.18 8.81 7.53
N ALA A 72 -1.41 9.14 7.91
CA ALA A 72 -1.76 10.43 8.49
C ALA A 72 -1.25 10.66 9.91
N HIS A 73 -1.22 9.61 10.73
CA HIS A 73 -0.85 9.71 12.15
C HIS A 73 0.61 9.35 12.44
N PHE A 74 1.21 8.45 11.66
CA PHE A 74 2.53 7.84 11.93
C PHE A 74 3.55 8.04 10.82
N ASP A 75 3.27 8.93 9.86
CA ASP A 75 3.98 9.12 8.59
C ASP A 75 3.88 7.92 7.63
N PRO A 76 3.98 8.18 6.30
CA PRO A 76 3.99 7.13 5.28
C PRO A 76 5.06 6.05 5.50
N LEU A 77 6.19 6.39 6.12
CA LEU A 77 7.30 5.48 6.33
C LEU A 77 6.93 4.30 7.22
N VAL A 78 6.15 4.52 8.29
CA VAL A 78 5.75 3.44 9.20
C VAL A 78 4.85 2.45 8.47
N CYS A 79 3.93 2.94 7.64
CA CYS A 79 3.08 2.10 6.81
C CYS A 79 3.90 1.28 5.78
N SER A 80 4.91 1.90 5.16
CA SER A 80 5.83 1.23 4.23
C SER A 80 6.59 0.10 4.94
N THR A 81 7.22 0.40 6.07
CA THR A 81 7.98 -0.56 6.89
C THR A 81 7.12 -1.74 7.33
N VAL A 82 5.88 -1.50 7.77
CA VAL A 82 4.96 -2.58 8.18
C VAL A 82 4.63 -3.48 6.98
N THR A 83 4.33 -2.89 5.82
CA THR A 83 3.95 -3.64 4.61
C THR A 83 5.12 -4.47 4.08
N THR A 84 6.33 -3.91 4.04
CA THR A 84 7.53 -4.60 3.57
C THR A 84 7.97 -5.69 4.52
N THR A 85 7.95 -5.43 5.83
CA THR A 85 8.17 -6.45 6.87
C THR A 85 7.20 -7.62 6.69
N ARG A 86 5.89 -7.34 6.53
CA ARG A 86 4.88 -8.39 6.28
C ARG A 86 5.22 -9.22 5.04
N LYS A 87 5.62 -8.57 3.94
CA LYS A 87 6.00 -9.25 2.69
C LYS A 87 7.21 -10.16 2.89
N ILE A 88 8.25 -9.70 3.59
CA ILE A 88 9.45 -10.49 3.89
C ILE A 88 9.09 -11.72 4.73
N PHE A 89 8.29 -11.56 5.77
CA PHE A 89 7.83 -12.69 6.59
C PHE A 89 7.05 -13.70 5.76
N SER A 90 6.13 -13.27 4.88
CA SER A 90 5.41 -14.19 4.00
C SER A 90 6.34 -14.94 3.03
N VAL A 91 7.38 -14.29 2.50
CA VAL A 91 8.36 -14.93 1.62
C VAL A 91 9.16 -15.98 2.39
N ILE A 92 9.68 -15.63 3.57
CA ILE A 92 10.43 -16.56 4.43
C ILE A 92 9.54 -17.75 4.82
N LEU A 93 8.32 -17.48 5.28
CA LEU A 93 7.37 -18.51 5.68
C LEU A 93 6.99 -19.43 4.51
N SER A 94 6.83 -18.88 3.30
CA SER A 94 6.57 -19.68 2.10
C SER A 94 7.73 -20.63 1.78
N ILE A 95 8.98 -20.25 2.03
CA ILE A 95 10.15 -21.11 1.82
C ILE A 95 10.13 -22.26 2.82
N PHE A 96 9.89 -21.96 4.10
CA PHE A 96 9.79 -22.97 5.15
C PHE A 96 8.66 -23.97 4.90
N ILE A 97 7.48 -23.49 4.50
CA ILE A 97 6.31 -24.36 4.28
C ILE A 97 6.42 -25.15 2.97
N LYS A 98 6.87 -24.54 1.86
CA LYS A 98 6.92 -25.21 0.55
C LYS A 98 8.20 -26.01 0.31
N GLY A 99 9.21 -25.91 1.17
CA GLY A 99 10.47 -26.65 1.06
C GLY A 99 11.29 -26.38 -0.21
N HIS A 100 10.91 -25.38 -1.01
CA HIS A 100 11.61 -25.03 -2.26
C HIS A 100 12.85 -24.21 -1.95
N GLN A 101 13.98 -24.60 -2.54
CA GLN A 101 15.19 -23.80 -2.46
C GLN A 101 15.04 -22.54 -3.31
N LEU A 102 15.18 -21.39 -2.65
CA LEU A 102 15.14 -20.10 -3.32
C LEU A 102 16.38 -19.97 -4.22
N SER A 103 16.20 -19.54 -5.47
CA SER A 103 17.32 -19.26 -6.37
C SER A 103 18.24 -18.19 -5.78
N ALA A 104 19.50 -18.14 -6.21
CA ALA A 104 20.45 -17.11 -5.76
C ALA A 104 19.90 -15.68 -5.95
N GLN A 105 19.13 -15.44 -7.01
CA GLN A 105 18.44 -14.17 -7.27
C GLN A 105 17.34 -13.87 -6.24
N GLY A 106 16.62 -14.89 -5.75
CA GLY A 106 15.61 -14.71 -4.72
C GLY A 106 16.22 -14.32 -3.37
N TRP A 107 17.34 -14.95 -2.99
CA TRP A 107 18.07 -14.59 -1.77
C TRP A 107 18.63 -13.16 -1.86
N PHE A 108 19.12 -12.77 -3.02
CA PHE A 108 19.55 -11.40 -3.28
C PHE A 108 18.39 -10.40 -3.11
N GLY A 109 17.20 -10.72 -3.64
CA GLY A 109 15.99 -9.89 -3.44
C GLY A 109 15.60 -9.72 -1.98
N VAL A 110 15.71 -10.78 -1.16
CA VAL A 110 15.45 -10.72 0.28
C VAL A 110 16.49 -9.84 0.99
N MET A 111 17.77 -9.98 0.67
CA MET A 111 18.85 -9.13 1.21
C MET A 111 18.64 -7.66 0.86
N LEU A 112 18.29 -7.34 -0.39
CA LEU A 112 17.99 -5.96 -0.80
C LEU A 112 16.76 -5.39 -0.08
N ALA A 113 15.70 -6.19 0.10
CA ALA A 113 14.50 -5.73 0.82
C ALA A 113 14.82 -5.42 2.29
N CYS A 114 15.58 -6.28 2.98
CA CYS A 114 16.06 -6.01 4.33
C CYS A 114 16.94 -4.76 4.39
N GLY A 115 17.87 -4.60 3.44
CA GLY A 115 18.73 -3.41 3.35
C GLY A 115 17.94 -2.12 3.14
N GLY A 116 16.92 -2.14 2.28
CA GLY A 116 16.04 -1.00 2.04
C GLY A 116 15.31 -0.53 3.31
N ILE A 117 14.73 -1.47 4.09
CA ILE A 117 14.06 -1.15 5.35
C ILE A 117 15.04 -0.55 6.36
N LEU A 118 16.24 -1.14 6.51
CA LEU A 118 17.25 -0.65 7.44
C LEU A 118 17.73 0.76 7.07
N SER A 119 17.93 1.04 5.79
CA SER A 119 18.29 2.36 5.28
C SER A 119 17.19 3.40 5.55
N GLU A 120 15.93 3.04 5.28
CA GLU A 120 14.77 3.89 5.58
C GLU A 120 14.69 4.24 7.07
N ILE A 121 14.84 3.26 7.95
CA ILE A 121 14.83 3.44 9.40
C ILE A 121 15.99 4.34 9.86
N GLN A 122 17.22 4.08 9.41
CA GLN A 122 18.40 4.87 9.78
C GLN A 122 18.29 6.33 9.31
N SER A 123 17.72 6.57 8.13
CA SER A 123 17.48 7.93 7.62
C SER A 123 16.53 8.72 8.52
N LYS A 124 15.49 8.06 9.08
CA LYS A 124 14.54 8.69 10.00
C LYS A 124 15.18 9.00 11.36
N PHE A 125 15.96 8.07 11.90
CA PHE A 125 16.70 8.30 13.15
C PHE A 125 17.72 9.44 13.01
N SER A 126 18.40 9.53 11.88
CA SER A 126 19.36 10.61 11.60
C SER A 126 18.67 11.98 11.50
N LYS A 127 17.55 12.09 10.77
CA LYS A 127 16.75 13.32 10.70
C LYS A 127 16.21 13.75 12.06
N SER A 128 15.74 12.80 12.88
CA SER A 128 15.25 13.08 14.24
C SER A 128 16.36 13.61 15.16
N LYS A 129 17.58 13.07 15.03
CA LYS A 129 18.76 13.49 15.78
C LYS A 129 19.21 14.90 15.39
N GLU A 130 19.24 15.21 14.09
CA GLU A 130 19.61 16.53 13.58
C GLU A 130 18.61 17.61 13.99
N PHE A 131 17.31 17.29 13.99
CA PHE A 131 16.26 18.20 14.46
C PHE A 131 16.39 18.52 15.95
N LYS A 132 16.68 17.52 16.79
CA LYS A 132 16.95 17.73 18.23
C LYS A 132 18.20 18.59 18.48
N ILE A 133 19.27 18.41 17.70
CA ILE A 133 20.51 19.18 17.86
C ILE A 133 20.29 20.66 17.49
N LYS A 134 19.49 20.97 16.45
CA LYS A 134 19.14 22.35 16.11
C LYS A 134 18.29 23.04 17.18
N GLN A 135 17.34 22.32 17.79
CA GLN A 135 16.48 22.90 18.83
C GLN A 135 17.21 23.15 20.16
N ASN A 136 18.28 22.40 20.44
CA ASN A 136 19.08 22.56 21.66
C ASN A 136 20.19 23.62 21.54
N ASN A 137 20.39 24.17 20.34
CA ASN A 137 21.37 25.23 20.03
C ASN A 137 20.70 26.58 19.69
N ILE A 138 19.39 26.69 19.92
CA ILE A 138 18.59 27.92 19.89
C ILE A 138 18.06 28.13 21.31
#